data_AF-A0A416MED8-F1
#
_entry.id   AF-A0A416MED8-F1
#
_cell.length_a   1.000
_cell.length_b   1.000
_cell.length_c   1.000
_cell.angle_alpha   90.00
_cell.angle_beta   90.00
_cell.angle_gamma   90.00
#
_symmetry.space_group_name_H-M   'P 1'
#
loop_
_entity.id
_entity.type
_entity.pdbx_description
1 polymer ?
#
loop_
_entity_poly.entity_id
_entity_poly.type
_entity_poly.pdbx_seq_one_letter_code
_entity_poly.pdbx_strand_id
1 'polypeptide(L)'
;MDSSRAKQAQEKRQKTSASSRILFYDANIDKADLDKYRVSRRDSVALDEWKTAKEGAKFDMEVLEPGIRFVTYMEQNLYEGDEAVAEKIAAAWKAGVFRFGGKTMRGYGEITDVSVKKVMFCLSKKTDKNVETDELDMAKWLEFNMYNDAMWDKQTEWTGSKLYQSNECCIELSLKLKGAISIRRYTTGTDVGNEPDFEQLTVCGVNGKIPVIPGTTWCGAFRSQIRKLIPGIDESDFGIVSNTEKSKSKIRFGESKLIGAKEKILMHNAIDRFDGGTIDTALFKERTYYGGTTKLTISFQTDISDQLLEALAASIVDLNYGFLSVGGMTGVGRGIFEVELVNETKLETDEKLEVQAAKQYKQITAILMNLKGECHG
;
A
#
# COMPACT_ATOMS: atom_id res chain seq x y z
N MET A 1 -1.51 14.38 58.49
CA MET A 1 -0.88 14.22 57.17
C MET A 1 -0.56 12.73 57.05
N ASP A 2 -1.39 11.87 56.48
CA ASP A 2 -1.43 11.66 55.01
C ASP A 2 -2.69 10.90 54.53
N SER A 3 -3.84 11.03 55.21
CA SER A 3 -5.07 10.32 54.83
C SER A 3 -5.79 10.93 53.61
N SER A 4 -5.52 12.20 53.29
CA SER A 4 -6.09 12.88 52.12
C SER A 4 -5.36 12.51 50.82
N ARG A 5 -4.03 12.30 50.86
CA ARG A 5 -3.26 11.80 49.70
C ARG A 5 -3.56 10.33 49.42
N ALA A 6 -3.75 9.51 50.46
CA ALA A 6 -4.17 8.11 50.29
C ALA A 6 -5.58 8.01 49.68
N LYS A 7 -6.55 8.83 50.15
CA LYS A 7 -7.89 8.90 49.54
C LYS A 7 -7.87 9.44 48.11
N GLN A 8 -7.10 10.49 47.82
CA GLN A 8 -6.95 11.00 46.44
C GLN A 8 -6.25 10.00 45.51
N ALA A 9 -5.32 9.19 46.01
CA ALA A 9 -4.69 8.11 45.24
C ALA A 9 -5.64 6.92 45.00
N GLN A 10 -6.54 6.62 45.95
CA GLN A 10 -7.59 5.61 45.80
C GLN A 10 -8.72 6.07 44.86
N GLU A 11 -9.14 7.34 44.93
CA GLU A 11 -10.11 7.95 44.01
C GLU A 11 -9.53 8.11 42.59
N LYS A 12 -8.23 8.42 42.44
CA LYS A 12 -7.54 8.38 41.14
C LYS A 12 -7.40 6.96 40.59
N ARG A 13 -7.12 5.95 41.44
CA ARG A 13 -7.08 4.53 41.03
C ARG A 13 -8.47 3.99 40.65
N GLN A 14 -9.53 4.45 41.30
CA GLN A 14 -10.90 4.07 40.95
C GLN A 14 -11.40 4.72 39.65
N LYS A 15 -10.79 5.82 39.19
CA LYS A 15 -11.23 6.53 37.97
C LYS A 15 -10.55 6.15 36.66
N THR A 16 -9.55 5.25 36.63
CA THR A 16 -8.82 4.97 35.36
C THR A 16 -8.24 3.56 35.27
N SER A 17 -9.07 2.52 35.43
CA SER A 17 -8.78 1.20 34.88
C SER A 17 -10.02 0.64 34.20
N ALA A 18 -10.52 1.33 33.18
CA ALA A 18 -11.48 0.74 32.27
C ALA A 18 -10.72 -0.24 31.38
N SER A 19 -10.97 -1.54 31.52
CA SER A 19 -10.51 -2.53 30.56
C SER A 19 -11.13 -2.22 29.19
N SER A 20 -10.38 -2.45 28.12
CA SER A 20 -10.94 -2.37 26.77
C SER A 20 -12.16 -3.30 26.70
N ARG A 21 -13.30 -2.78 26.24
CA ARG A 21 -14.52 -3.57 26.02
C ARG A 21 -14.48 -4.37 24.72
N ILE A 22 -13.45 -4.14 23.92
CA ILE A 22 -13.14 -4.87 22.70
C ILE A 22 -11.79 -5.58 22.86
N LEU A 23 -11.75 -6.85 22.49
CA LEU A 23 -10.56 -7.68 22.50
C LEU A 23 -10.18 -8.03 21.06
N PHE A 24 -8.89 -7.95 20.79
CA PHE A 24 -8.30 -8.37 19.52
C PHE A 24 -7.37 -9.54 19.79
N TYR A 25 -7.51 -10.58 18.97
CA TYR A 25 -6.67 -11.76 19.04
C TYR A 25 -5.61 -11.70 17.95
N ASP A 26 -4.47 -12.35 18.17
CA ASP A 26 -3.39 -12.37 17.21
C ASP A 26 -3.84 -12.93 15.85
N ALA A 27 -3.37 -12.30 14.78
CA ALA A 27 -3.60 -12.76 13.43
C ALA A 27 -2.60 -13.86 13.06
N ASN A 28 -3.10 -15.04 12.71
CA ASN A 28 -2.30 -16.18 12.33
C ASN A 28 -2.48 -16.50 10.84
N ILE A 29 -1.44 -17.04 10.21
CA ILE A 29 -1.54 -17.56 8.84
C ILE A 29 -2.54 -18.73 8.83
N ASP A 30 -3.45 -18.71 7.86
CA ASP A 30 -4.41 -19.79 7.67
C ASP A 30 -3.70 -21.13 7.47
N LYS A 31 -4.22 -22.20 8.10
CA LYS A 31 -3.57 -23.52 8.06
C LYS A 31 -3.34 -24.02 6.64
N ALA A 32 -4.21 -23.67 5.69
CA ALA A 32 -4.10 -24.10 4.31
C ALA A 32 -3.06 -23.30 3.50
N ASP A 33 -2.46 -22.25 4.07
CA ASP A 33 -1.43 -21.41 3.42
C ASP A 33 -0.08 -21.44 4.15
N LEU A 34 0.07 -22.26 5.20
CA LEU A 34 1.32 -22.43 5.97
C LEU A 34 2.49 -23.00 5.14
N ASP A 35 2.22 -23.71 4.06
CA ASP A 35 3.23 -24.22 3.13
C ASP A 35 3.51 -23.26 1.97
N LYS A 36 2.68 -22.23 1.80
CA LYS A 36 2.75 -21.27 0.69
C LYS A 36 3.45 -19.97 1.04
N TYR A 37 3.53 -19.63 2.33
CA TYR A 37 4.11 -18.35 2.74
C TYR A 37 5.59 -18.27 2.37
N ARG A 38 5.99 -17.07 1.92
CA ARG A 38 7.37 -16.79 1.53
C ARG A 38 7.75 -15.45 2.13
N VAL A 39 8.90 -15.43 2.78
CA VAL A 39 9.53 -14.20 3.25
C VAL A 39 10.68 -13.88 2.31
N SER A 40 10.68 -12.68 1.76
CA SER A 40 11.75 -12.16 0.93
C SER A 40 12.44 -10.99 1.62
N ARG A 41 13.69 -10.72 1.20
CA ARG A 41 14.41 -9.50 1.60
C ARG A 41 14.39 -8.51 0.46
N ARG A 42 14.03 -7.27 0.78
CA ARG A 42 13.97 -6.14 -0.15
C ARG A 42 14.91 -5.02 0.30
N ASP A 43 15.81 -4.63 -0.59
CA ASP A 43 16.69 -3.48 -0.41
C ASP A 43 15.90 -2.18 -0.58
N SER A 44 16.19 -1.19 0.25
CA SER A 44 15.69 0.18 0.11
C SER A 44 16.85 1.16 0.23
N VAL A 45 16.93 2.11 -0.70
CA VAL A 45 17.99 3.13 -0.76
C VAL A 45 17.34 4.51 -0.87
N ALA A 46 17.81 5.48 -0.08
CA ALA A 46 17.44 6.88 -0.29
C ALA A 46 18.32 7.51 -1.38
N LEU A 47 17.68 8.21 -2.32
CA LEU A 47 18.37 8.93 -3.38
C LEU A 47 18.32 10.44 -3.14
N ASP A 48 19.32 11.17 -3.65
CA ASP A 48 19.30 12.62 -3.75
C ASP A 48 18.57 13.11 -5.02
N GLU A 49 18.59 14.42 -5.26
CA GLU A 49 17.97 15.06 -6.42
C GLU A 49 18.59 14.64 -7.77
N TRP A 50 19.82 14.14 -7.75
CA TRP A 50 20.57 13.65 -8.92
C TRP A 50 20.44 12.14 -9.13
N LYS A 51 19.56 11.48 -8.36
CA LYS A 51 19.36 10.01 -8.34
C LYS A 51 20.60 9.24 -7.86
N THR A 52 21.47 9.88 -7.07
CA THR A 52 22.63 9.25 -6.43
C THR A 52 22.25 8.73 -5.04
N ALA A 53 22.80 7.59 -4.65
CA ALA A 53 22.55 7.00 -3.33
C ALA A 53 23.13 7.88 -2.22
N LYS A 54 22.32 8.20 -1.21
CA LYS A 54 22.80 8.89 0.00
C LYS A 54 23.57 7.90 0.87
N GLU A 55 24.74 8.33 1.35
CA GLU A 55 25.57 7.54 2.24
C GLU A 55 24.82 7.16 3.53
N GLY A 56 24.99 5.91 3.97
CA GLY A 56 24.32 5.38 5.18
C GLY A 56 22.81 5.19 5.07
N ALA A 57 22.19 5.45 3.91
CA ALA A 57 20.75 5.41 3.72
C ALA A 57 20.24 4.17 2.96
N LYS A 58 21.06 3.10 2.92
CA LYS A 58 20.65 1.76 2.50
C LYS A 58 20.19 0.98 3.73
N PHE A 59 19.03 0.36 3.65
CA PHE A 59 18.58 -0.62 4.63
C PHE A 59 17.79 -1.72 3.92
N ASP A 60 17.85 -2.92 4.48
CA ASP A 60 17.12 -4.07 3.97
C ASP A 60 15.92 -4.34 4.88
N MET A 61 14.81 -4.75 4.29
CA MET A 61 13.59 -5.10 5.01
C MET A 61 13.10 -6.49 4.62
N GLU A 62 12.56 -7.21 5.59
CA GLU A 62 11.89 -8.48 5.36
C GLU A 62 10.42 -8.22 5.01
N VAL A 63 9.95 -8.90 3.96
CA VAL A 63 8.64 -8.71 3.37
C VAL A 63 7.98 -10.07 3.22
N LEU A 64 6.77 -10.20 3.73
CA LEU A 64 5.91 -11.34 3.44
C LEU A 64 5.33 -11.16 2.02
N GLU A 65 5.60 -12.12 1.14
CA GLU A 65 5.09 -12.11 -0.22
C GLU A 65 3.55 -12.23 -0.23
N PRO A 66 2.86 -11.58 -1.20
CA PRO A 66 1.41 -11.55 -1.25
C PRO A 66 0.79 -12.92 -1.57
N GLY A 67 -0.50 -13.08 -1.24
CA GLY A 67 -1.26 -14.31 -1.50
C GLY A 67 -1.41 -15.24 -0.30
N ILE A 68 -1.14 -14.74 0.91
CA ILE A 68 -1.30 -15.47 2.18
C ILE A 68 -2.50 -14.92 2.93
N ARG A 69 -3.37 -15.82 3.38
CA ARG A 69 -4.54 -15.46 4.19
C ARG A 69 -4.17 -15.46 5.67
N PHE A 70 -4.68 -14.46 6.37
CA PHE A 70 -4.61 -14.34 7.82
C PHE A 70 -5.99 -14.52 8.44
N VAL A 71 -6.05 -15.18 9.59
CA VAL A 71 -7.24 -15.35 10.41
C VAL A 71 -6.99 -14.71 11.77
N THR A 72 -7.93 -13.86 12.19
CA THR A 72 -7.93 -13.17 13.48
C THR A 72 -9.36 -13.09 14.00
N TYR A 73 -9.50 -12.82 15.30
CA TYR A 73 -10.78 -12.73 15.97
C TYR A 73 -10.90 -11.39 16.69
N MET A 74 -12.13 -10.92 16.80
CA MET A 74 -12.49 -9.73 17.55
C MET A 74 -13.71 -10.05 18.42
N GLU A 75 -13.66 -9.64 19.68
CA GLU A 75 -14.75 -9.85 20.63
C GLU A 75 -15.12 -8.51 21.26
N GLN A 76 -16.42 -8.22 21.36
CA GLN A 76 -16.91 -7.01 22.00
C GLN A 76 -18.10 -7.34 22.91
N ASN A 77 -18.00 -6.93 24.17
CA ASN A 77 -19.15 -6.90 25.06
C ASN A 77 -19.97 -5.65 24.79
N LEU A 78 -21.27 -5.82 24.50
CA LEU A 78 -22.20 -4.74 24.20
C LEU A 78 -23.20 -4.56 25.35
N TYR A 79 -23.26 -3.34 25.90
CA TYR A 79 -24.25 -2.94 26.89
C TYR A 79 -25.24 -1.92 26.29
N GLU A 80 -26.32 -1.62 27.01
CA GLU A 80 -27.29 -0.62 26.59
C GLU A 80 -26.62 0.74 26.37
N GLY A 81 -26.81 1.32 25.17
CA GLY A 81 -26.19 2.57 24.76
C GLY A 81 -24.77 2.44 24.16
N ASP A 82 -24.17 1.24 24.15
CA ASP A 82 -22.86 1.03 23.53
C ASP A 82 -22.97 0.98 22.00
N GLU A 83 -21.96 1.53 21.32
CA GLU A 83 -21.82 1.39 19.88
C GLU A 83 -21.16 0.04 19.51
N ALA A 84 -21.56 -0.53 18.37
CA ALA A 84 -20.93 -1.72 17.79
C ALA A 84 -19.60 -1.39 17.10
N VAL A 85 -18.58 -1.03 17.88
CA VAL A 85 -17.24 -0.65 17.41
C VAL A 85 -16.59 -1.78 16.57
N ALA A 86 -16.75 -3.04 16.97
CA ALA A 86 -16.20 -4.18 16.22
C ALA A 86 -16.76 -4.25 14.80
N GLU A 87 -18.04 -3.93 14.61
CA GLU A 87 -18.67 -3.87 13.28
C GLU A 87 -18.15 -2.71 12.45
N LYS A 88 -17.93 -1.53 13.06
CA LYS A 88 -17.32 -0.37 12.37
C LYS A 88 -15.89 -0.70 11.89
N ILE A 89 -15.11 -1.41 12.71
CA ILE A 89 -13.76 -1.84 12.35
C ILE A 89 -13.79 -2.90 11.24
N ALA A 90 -14.70 -3.89 11.34
CA ALA A 90 -14.91 -4.88 10.29
C ALA A 90 -15.34 -4.24 8.95
N ALA A 91 -16.18 -3.19 9.00
CA ALA A 91 -16.56 -2.41 7.82
C ALA A 91 -15.34 -1.75 7.18
N ALA A 92 -14.50 -1.10 7.99
CA ALA A 92 -13.27 -0.46 7.55
C ALA A 92 -12.24 -1.47 7.00
N TRP A 93 -12.17 -2.70 7.51
CA TRP A 93 -11.39 -3.78 6.90
C TRP A 93 -11.95 -4.19 5.55
N LYS A 94 -13.26 -4.44 5.43
CA LYS A 94 -13.89 -4.74 4.14
C LYS A 94 -13.74 -3.60 3.13
N ALA A 95 -13.66 -2.36 3.59
CA ALA A 95 -13.41 -1.18 2.74
C ALA A 95 -11.94 -1.03 2.29
N GLY A 96 -11.01 -1.89 2.75
CA GLY A 96 -9.61 -1.89 2.30
C GLY A 96 -8.74 -0.76 2.88
N VAL A 97 -9.19 -0.11 3.96
CA VAL A 97 -8.53 1.09 4.51
C VAL A 97 -7.36 0.73 5.44
N PHE A 98 -7.51 -0.37 6.18
CA PHE A 98 -6.47 -0.84 7.09
C PHE A 98 -5.31 -1.51 6.36
N ARG A 99 -4.12 -1.21 6.85
CA ARG A 99 -2.87 -1.75 6.33
C ARG A 99 -1.94 -2.05 7.50
N PHE A 100 -1.24 -3.18 7.44
CA PHE A 100 -0.35 -3.61 8.52
C PHE A 100 1.13 -3.52 8.16
N GLY A 101 1.96 -3.35 9.19
CA GLY A 101 3.41 -3.33 9.06
C GLY A 101 3.99 -1.97 8.64
N GLY A 102 5.23 -2.00 8.12
CA GLY A 102 5.96 -0.82 7.69
C GLY A 102 5.59 -0.34 6.29
N LYS A 103 5.89 0.92 5.98
CA LYS A 103 5.78 1.50 4.62
C LYS A 103 4.37 1.36 4.00
N THR A 104 3.32 1.41 4.80
CA THR A 104 1.91 1.29 4.36
C THR A 104 1.49 2.32 3.31
N MET A 105 2.15 3.48 3.29
CA MET A 105 1.94 4.53 2.27
C MET A 105 2.67 4.27 0.94
N ARG A 106 3.40 3.16 0.82
CA ARG A 106 4.29 2.84 -0.31
C ARG A 106 4.02 1.44 -0.88
N GLY A 107 2.78 0.99 -0.82
CA GLY A 107 2.32 -0.26 -1.43
C GLY A 107 2.44 -1.50 -0.55
N TYR A 108 2.95 -1.37 0.67
CA TYR A 108 3.05 -2.48 1.62
C TYR A 108 1.85 -2.57 2.54
N GLY A 109 1.63 -3.76 3.11
CA GLY A 109 0.61 -3.98 4.14
C GLY A 109 -0.83 -3.99 3.63
N GLU A 110 -1.02 -3.99 2.30
CA GLU A 110 -2.33 -4.02 1.68
C GLU A 110 -3.01 -5.37 1.91
N ILE A 111 -4.31 -5.32 2.20
CA ILE A 111 -5.16 -6.48 2.48
C ILE A 111 -6.30 -6.44 1.49
N THR A 112 -6.54 -7.55 0.82
CA THR A 112 -7.65 -7.72 -0.11
C THR A 112 -8.54 -8.87 0.35
N ASP A 113 -9.74 -8.95 -0.23
CA ASP A 113 -10.63 -10.11 -0.08
C ASP A 113 -10.97 -10.44 1.39
N VAL A 114 -11.24 -9.40 2.18
CA VAL A 114 -11.62 -9.57 3.59
C VAL A 114 -13.01 -10.21 3.69
N SER A 115 -13.06 -11.41 4.26
CA SER A 115 -14.31 -12.04 4.70
C SER A 115 -14.50 -11.87 6.20
N VAL A 116 -15.73 -11.59 6.61
CA VAL A 116 -16.09 -11.39 8.01
C VAL A 116 -17.29 -12.27 8.32
N LYS A 117 -17.21 -13.04 9.41
CA LYS A 117 -18.34 -13.76 9.97
C LYS A 117 -18.61 -13.22 11.37
N LYS A 118 -19.88 -13.16 11.77
CA LYS A 118 -20.30 -12.62 13.05
C LYS A 118 -21.18 -13.62 13.78
N VAL A 119 -20.95 -13.79 15.08
CA VAL A 119 -21.84 -14.48 15.99
C VAL A 119 -22.17 -13.52 17.13
N MET A 120 -23.41 -13.56 17.61
CA MET A 120 -23.89 -12.71 18.69
C MET A 120 -24.63 -13.57 19.71
N PHE A 121 -24.37 -13.32 20.99
CA PHE A 121 -25.00 -14.04 22.10
C PHE A 121 -25.70 -13.03 22.99
N CYS A 122 -27.00 -13.23 23.24
CA CYS A 122 -27.75 -12.38 24.16
C CYS A 122 -27.70 -12.96 25.58
N LEU A 123 -26.91 -12.33 26.46
CA LEU A 123 -26.67 -12.82 27.83
C LEU A 123 -27.45 -12.05 28.93
N SER A 124 -28.25 -11.05 28.55
CA SER A 124 -29.09 -10.29 29.48
C SER A 124 -30.46 -10.92 29.64
N LYS A 125 -30.97 -11.03 30.88
CA LYS A 125 -32.35 -11.47 31.14
C LYS A 125 -33.35 -10.46 30.54
N LYS A 126 -34.21 -10.88 29.62
CA LYS A 126 -35.38 -10.06 29.26
C LYS A 126 -36.47 -10.28 30.31
N THR A 127 -36.86 -9.21 31.00
CA THR A 127 -37.92 -9.22 32.01
C THR A 127 -39.35 -9.27 31.43
N ASP A 128 -39.54 -9.85 30.26
CA ASP A 128 -40.88 -10.06 29.71
C ASP A 128 -41.22 -11.55 29.69
N LYS A 129 -42.23 -11.88 30.49
CA LYS A 129 -42.79 -13.21 30.68
C LYS A 129 -43.13 -13.83 29.32
N ASN A 130 -42.36 -14.85 28.93
CA ASN A 130 -42.59 -15.84 27.86
C ASN A 130 -41.47 -15.92 26.80
N VAL A 131 -40.19 -16.02 27.19
CA VAL A 131 -39.18 -16.53 26.24
C VAL A 131 -38.10 -17.37 26.95
N GLU A 132 -38.02 -18.66 26.61
CA GLU A 132 -36.95 -19.62 26.98
C GLU A 132 -35.60 -19.32 26.29
N THR A 133 -35.39 -18.11 25.76
CA THR A 133 -34.24 -17.79 24.92
C THR A 133 -32.94 -17.56 25.71
N ASP A 134 -33.03 -17.13 26.97
CA ASP A 134 -31.86 -16.62 27.70
C ASP A 134 -30.94 -17.75 28.22
N GLU A 135 -31.48 -18.93 28.58
CA GLU A 135 -30.66 -20.09 28.97
C GLU A 135 -29.99 -20.76 27.76
N LEU A 136 -30.66 -20.77 26.61
CA LEU A 136 -30.18 -21.41 25.40
C LEU A 136 -28.98 -20.66 24.79
N ASP A 137 -28.97 -19.32 24.81
CA ASP A 137 -27.85 -18.53 24.29
C ASP A 137 -26.63 -18.54 25.22
N MET A 138 -26.83 -18.63 26.54
CA MET A 138 -25.72 -18.85 27.48
C MET A 138 -25.05 -20.21 27.26
N ALA A 139 -25.84 -21.28 27.06
CA ALA A 139 -25.30 -22.60 26.72
C ALA A 139 -24.52 -22.58 25.40
N LYS A 140 -25.09 -21.95 24.35
CA LYS A 140 -24.38 -21.77 23.07
C LYS A 140 -23.07 -20.99 23.23
N TRP A 141 -23.04 -19.93 24.04
CA TRP A 141 -21.83 -19.14 24.28
C TRP A 141 -20.76 -19.97 25.00
N LEU A 142 -21.14 -20.75 26.02
CA LEU A 142 -20.21 -21.64 26.74
C LEU A 142 -19.65 -22.75 25.84
N GLU A 143 -20.45 -23.27 24.91
CA GLU A 143 -20.02 -24.28 23.95
C GLU A 143 -19.22 -23.69 22.77
N PHE A 144 -19.34 -22.39 22.52
CA PHE A 144 -18.71 -21.75 21.37
C PHE A 144 -17.19 -21.70 21.51
N ASN A 145 -16.50 -22.28 20.54
CA ASN A 145 -15.05 -22.21 20.42
C ASN A 145 -14.66 -21.47 19.15
N MET A 146 -14.13 -20.26 19.31
CA MET A 146 -13.69 -19.41 18.19
C MET A 146 -12.58 -20.04 17.33
N TYR A 147 -11.82 -21.00 17.85
CA TYR A 147 -10.75 -21.69 17.12
C TYR A 147 -11.24 -22.95 16.39
N ASN A 148 -12.55 -23.24 16.42
CA ASN A 148 -13.16 -24.34 15.69
C ASN A 148 -13.84 -23.84 14.41
N ASP A 149 -13.19 -24.07 13.27
CA ASP A 149 -13.65 -23.62 11.95
C ASP A 149 -15.08 -24.08 11.62
N ALA A 150 -15.47 -25.29 12.04
CA ALA A 150 -16.81 -25.84 11.80
C ALA A 150 -17.94 -25.03 12.46
N MET A 151 -17.63 -24.26 13.51
CA MET A 151 -18.62 -23.37 14.15
C MET A 151 -18.85 -22.09 13.33
N TRP A 152 -17.84 -21.65 12.57
CA TRP A 152 -17.91 -20.52 11.67
C TRP A 152 -18.51 -20.88 10.32
N ASP A 153 -18.35 -22.11 9.83
CA ASP A 153 -18.91 -22.56 8.55
C ASP A 153 -20.44 -22.49 8.48
N LYS A 154 -21.10 -22.58 9.65
CA LYS A 154 -22.55 -22.45 9.77
C LYS A 154 -23.05 -21.00 9.76
N GLN A 155 -22.15 -20.03 9.90
CA GLN A 155 -22.49 -18.62 10.00
C GLN A 155 -22.52 -17.98 8.62
N THR A 156 -23.45 -17.05 8.44
CA THR A 156 -23.51 -16.25 7.22
C THR A 156 -22.40 -15.21 7.18
N GLU A 157 -21.97 -14.87 5.98
CA GLU A 157 -21.02 -13.78 5.79
C GLU A 157 -21.67 -12.44 6.18
N TRP A 158 -20.93 -11.65 6.94
CA TRP A 158 -21.33 -10.32 7.35
C TRP A 158 -21.05 -9.31 6.23
N THR A 159 -22.05 -8.50 5.89
CA THR A 159 -22.07 -7.63 4.70
C THR A 159 -22.07 -6.13 5.02
N GLY A 160 -21.82 -5.73 6.28
CA GLY A 160 -21.95 -4.34 6.76
C GLY A 160 -20.87 -3.35 6.29
N SER A 161 -20.32 -3.50 5.07
CA SER A 161 -19.29 -2.60 4.53
C SER A 161 -19.73 -1.13 4.46
N LYS A 162 -21.04 -0.86 4.35
CA LYS A 162 -21.63 0.49 4.32
C LYS A 162 -21.51 1.27 5.64
N LEU A 163 -21.04 0.64 6.72
CA LEU A 163 -20.88 1.30 8.03
C LEU A 163 -19.61 2.15 8.15
N TYR A 164 -18.77 2.19 7.11
CA TYR A 164 -17.54 2.99 7.08
C TYR A 164 -17.50 3.95 5.90
N GLN A 165 -17.22 5.22 6.18
CA GLN A 165 -16.92 6.24 5.17
C GLN A 165 -15.43 6.56 5.24
N SER A 166 -14.75 6.39 4.11
CA SER A 166 -13.31 6.63 3.99
C SER A 166 -13.04 8.09 3.64
N ASN A 167 -12.11 8.72 4.35
CA ASN A 167 -11.53 10.02 3.97
C ASN A 167 -10.37 9.87 2.96
N GLU A 168 -10.10 8.65 2.49
CA GLU A 168 -9.10 8.34 1.48
C GLU A 168 -9.80 8.12 0.13
N CYS A 169 -9.45 8.96 -0.84
CA CYS A 169 -9.90 8.86 -2.22
C CYS A 169 -8.84 8.16 -3.07
N CYS A 170 -9.24 7.60 -4.21
CA CYS A 170 -8.38 6.73 -5.01
C CYS A 170 -8.52 6.97 -6.51
N ILE A 171 -7.38 7.04 -7.20
CA ILE A 171 -7.28 7.06 -8.66
C ILE A 171 -6.46 5.86 -9.13
N GLU A 172 -6.96 5.15 -10.14
CA GLU A 172 -6.30 4.02 -10.78
C GLU A 172 -5.82 4.42 -12.18
N LEU A 173 -4.54 4.17 -12.45
CA LEU A 173 -3.92 4.37 -13.75
C LEU A 173 -3.60 3.01 -14.37
N SER A 174 -4.09 2.77 -15.58
CA SER A 174 -3.62 1.67 -16.43
C SER A 174 -2.48 2.18 -17.30
N LEU A 175 -1.30 1.59 -17.14
CA LEU A 175 -0.06 2.09 -17.71
C LEU A 175 0.58 1.05 -18.63
N LYS A 176 1.20 1.51 -19.71
CA LYS A 176 1.99 0.69 -20.63
C LYS A 176 3.45 1.12 -20.61
N LEU A 177 4.36 0.18 -20.38
CA LEU A 177 5.80 0.46 -20.40
C LEU A 177 6.28 0.61 -21.84
N LYS A 178 6.90 1.76 -22.14
CA LYS A 178 7.57 2.06 -23.42
C LYS A 178 9.07 1.86 -23.27
N GLY A 179 9.53 0.64 -23.53
CA GLY A 179 10.95 0.27 -23.43
C GLY A 179 11.24 -0.60 -22.22
N ALA A 180 12.40 -0.40 -21.58
CA ALA A 180 12.85 -1.19 -20.45
C ALA A 180 12.61 -0.48 -19.11
N ILE A 181 12.51 -1.27 -18.04
CA ILE A 181 12.48 -0.79 -16.66
C ILE A 181 13.72 -1.28 -15.88
N SER A 182 14.22 -0.45 -14.96
CA SER A 182 15.34 -0.82 -14.08
C SER A 182 15.07 -0.35 -12.65
N ILE A 183 14.73 -1.27 -11.78
CA ILE A 183 14.61 -1.09 -10.32
C ILE A 183 15.49 -2.16 -9.71
N ARG A 184 16.72 -1.77 -9.36
CA ARG A 184 17.80 -2.71 -9.09
C ARG A 184 17.60 -3.44 -7.77
N ARG A 185 17.75 -4.76 -7.83
CA ARG A 185 18.13 -5.62 -6.73
C ARG A 185 19.59 -6.04 -6.94
N TYR A 186 20.41 -5.88 -5.92
CA TYR A 186 21.79 -6.33 -5.94
C TYR A 186 21.83 -7.78 -5.46
N THR A 187 22.30 -8.69 -6.31
CA THR A 187 22.52 -10.09 -5.98
C THR A 187 23.84 -10.20 -5.23
N THR A 188 23.82 -10.54 -3.94
CA THR A 188 25.02 -10.91 -3.16
C THR A 188 25.28 -12.43 -3.21
N GLY A 189 24.82 -13.10 -4.28
CA GLY A 189 24.98 -14.53 -4.48
C GLY A 189 26.44 -14.90 -4.73
N THR A 190 26.92 -15.92 -4.03
CA THR A 190 28.30 -16.45 -4.09
C THR A 190 28.49 -17.47 -5.22
N ASP A 191 27.58 -17.51 -6.20
CA ASP A 191 27.64 -18.48 -7.29
C ASP A 191 28.45 -17.96 -8.48
N VAL A 192 29.60 -18.60 -8.66
CA VAL A 192 30.62 -18.27 -9.65
C VAL A 192 30.07 -18.41 -11.07
N GLY A 193 29.87 -17.29 -11.76
CA GLY A 193 30.08 -17.19 -13.22
C GLY A 193 28.87 -17.03 -14.14
N ASN A 194 27.62 -16.98 -13.68
CA ASN A 194 26.48 -16.81 -14.61
C ASN A 194 25.28 -15.97 -14.13
N GLU A 195 25.25 -15.51 -12.88
CA GLU A 195 24.19 -14.61 -12.40
C GLU A 195 24.41 -13.16 -12.86
N PRO A 196 23.34 -12.40 -13.16
CA PRO A 196 23.44 -10.96 -13.45
C PRO A 196 23.93 -10.17 -12.22
N ASP A 197 24.72 -9.12 -12.46
CA ASP A 197 25.17 -8.18 -11.42
C ASP A 197 24.01 -7.31 -10.89
N PHE A 198 23.03 -7.03 -11.76
CA PHE A 198 21.82 -6.31 -11.41
C PHE A 198 20.60 -7.01 -11.99
N GLU A 199 19.59 -7.21 -11.15
CA GLU A 199 18.28 -7.71 -11.58
C GLU A 199 17.18 -6.69 -11.30
N GLN A 200 16.20 -6.62 -12.19
CA GLN A 200 14.92 -5.98 -11.90
C GLN A 200 14.26 -6.62 -10.67
N LEU A 201 13.75 -5.79 -9.77
CA LEU A 201 13.00 -6.26 -8.61
C LEU A 201 11.76 -7.05 -9.06
N THR A 202 11.62 -8.24 -8.48
CA THR A 202 10.53 -9.19 -8.77
C THR A 202 9.92 -9.74 -7.49
N VAL A 203 8.66 -10.13 -7.57
CA VAL A 203 7.95 -10.91 -6.54
C VAL A 203 7.75 -12.34 -7.00
N CYS A 204 7.57 -13.26 -6.05
CA CYS A 204 7.19 -14.63 -6.37
C CYS A 204 5.71 -14.66 -6.77
N GLY A 205 5.42 -14.92 -8.03
CA GLY A 205 4.08 -15.21 -8.52
C GLY A 205 3.83 -16.73 -8.61
N VAL A 206 2.56 -17.09 -8.86
CA VAL A 206 2.13 -18.49 -9.07
C VAL A 206 2.88 -19.15 -10.23
N ASN A 207 3.19 -18.38 -11.29
CA ASN A 207 3.84 -18.86 -12.51
C ASN A 207 5.29 -18.34 -12.68
N GLY A 208 5.98 -18.01 -11.58
CA GLY A 208 7.37 -17.54 -11.61
C GLY A 208 7.54 -16.09 -11.14
N LYS A 209 8.70 -15.50 -11.44
CA LYS A 209 9.06 -14.13 -11.02
C LYS A 209 8.25 -13.09 -11.80
N ILE A 210 7.55 -12.20 -11.10
CA ILE A 210 6.80 -11.10 -11.70
C ILE A 210 7.55 -9.79 -11.41
N PRO A 211 7.91 -8.97 -12.42
CA PRO A 211 8.55 -7.68 -12.17
C PRO A 211 7.61 -6.74 -11.43
N VAL A 212 8.12 -6.05 -10.42
CA VAL A 212 7.34 -5.10 -9.63
C VAL A 212 7.97 -3.72 -9.61
N ILE A 213 7.11 -2.72 -9.44
CA ILE A 213 7.46 -1.33 -9.22
C ILE A 213 6.94 -0.94 -7.85
N PRO A 214 7.83 -0.83 -6.84
CA PRO A 214 7.43 -0.48 -5.49
C PRO A 214 6.80 0.91 -5.41
N GLY A 215 5.88 1.09 -4.46
CA GLY A 215 5.31 2.42 -4.18
C GLY A 215 6.36 3.44 -3.71
N THR A 216 7.52 3.00 -3.20
CA THR A 216 8.66 3.88 -2.93
C THR A 216 9.27 4.46 -4.20
N THR A 217 9.38 3.66 -5.28
CA THR A 217 9.87 4.09 -6.58
C THR A 217 8.89 5.06 -7.23
N TRP A 218 7.59 4.73 -7.23
CA TRP A 218 6.56 5.64 -7.70
C TRP A 218 6.56 6.96 -6.94
N CYS A 219 6.54 6.90 -5.61
CA CYS A 219 6.59 8.11 -4.78
C CYS A 219 7.84 8.95 -5.06
N GLY A 220 9.01 8.32 -5.24
CA GLY A 220 10.24 9.05 -5.58
C GLY A 220 10.14 9.80 -6.91
N ALA A 221 9.59 9.15 -7.94
CA ALA A 221 9.42 9.75 -9.27
C ALA A 221 8.42 10.92 -9.24
N PHE A 222 7.24 10.71 -8.66
CA PHE A 222 6.22 11.75 -8.53
C PHE A 222 6.65 12.90 -7.62
N ARG A 223 7.27 12.62 -6.47
CA ARG A 223 7.79 13.65 -5.56
C ARG A 223 8.83 14.52 -6.26
N SER A 224 9.75 13.92 -7.02
CA SER A 224 10.75 14.67 -7.77
C SER A 224 10.12 15.57 -8.83
N GLN A 225 9.09 15.09 -9.53
CA GLN A 225 8.39 15.89 -10.53
C GLN A 225 7.57 17.03 -9.89
N ILE A 226 6.79 16.73 -8.86
CA ILE A 226 5.98 17.73 -8.15
C ILE A 226 6.84 18.85 -7.55
N ARG A 227 8.04 18.55 -7.02
CA ARG A 227 8.97 19.58 -6.54
C ARG A 227 9.41 20.58 -7.61
N LYS A 228 9.47 20.15 -8.88
CA LYS A 228 9.78 21.05 -10.00
C LYS A 228 8.59 21.94 -10.35
N LEU A 229 7.37 21.40 -10.23
CA LEU A 229 6.12 22.11 -10.52
C LEU A 229 5.74 23.10 -9.41
N ILE A 230 6.01 22.75 -8.15
CA ILE A 230 5.76 23.57 -6.96
C ILE A 230 7.07 23.72 -6.17
N PRO A 231 7.90 24.72 -6.50
CA PRO A 231 9.09 25.04 -5.71
C PRO A 231 8.70 25.40 -4.26
N GLY A 232 9.33 24.75 -3.28
CA GLY A 232 9.07 24.99 -1.86
C GLY A 232 7.84 24.27 -1.30
N ILE A 233 7.34 23.23 -1.98
CA ILE A 233 6.25 22.40 -1.47
C ILE A 233 6.54 21.82 -0.08
N ASP A 234 5.50 21.69 0.75
CA ASP A 234 5.60 21.08 2.06
C ASP A 234 5.93 19.58 1.93
N GLU A 235 7.11 19.20 2.42
CA GLU A 235 7.58 17.82 2.40
C GLU A 235 6.75 16.89 3.28
N SER A 236 5.93 17.44 4.18
CA SER A 236 4.98 16.68 5.00
C SER A 236 3.93 15.95 4.15
N ASP A 237 3.59 16.48 2.97
CA ASP A 237 2.65 15.85 2.02
C ASP A 237 3.18 14.49 1.52
N PHE A 238 4.50 14.35 1.41
CA PHE A 238 5.19 13.10 1.06
C PHE A 238 5.67 12.32 2.29
N GLY A 239 5.36 12.80 3.49
CA GLY A 239 5.78 12.24 4.77
C GLY A 239 7.23 12.56 5.11
N ILE A 240 7.44 12.97 6.37
CA ILE A 240 8.74 13.26 6.95
C ILE A 240 9.02 12.22 8.04
N VAL A 241 10.23 11.67 8.02
CA VAL A 241 10.77 10.86 9.10
C VAL A 241 12.11 11.47 9.47
N SER A 242 12.09 12.39 10.43
CA SER A 242 13.27 12.95 11.06
C SER A 242 13.30 12.59 12.55
N ASN A 243 14.39 12.92 13.23
CA ASN A 243 14.51 12.68 14.67
C ASN A 243 13.55 13.56 15.49
N THR A 244 13.14 14.71 14.95
CA THR A 244 12.33 15.73 15.62
C THR A 244 10.89 15.76 15.14
N GLU A 245 10.63 15.41 13.88
CA GLU A 245 9.31 15.47 13.25
C GLU A 245 8.99 14.18 12.51
N LYS A 246 7.77 13.70 12.73
CA LYS A 246 7.21 12.54 12.04
C LYS A 246 5.84 12.92 11.49
N SER A 247 5.70 12.91 10.18
CA SER A 247 4.43 13.14 9.51
C SER A 247 4.12 12.00 8.55
N LYS A 248 2.85 11.57 8.54
CA LYS A 248 2.37 10.58 7.59
C LYS A 248 2.12 11.28 6.25
N SER A 249 2.54 10.65 5.16
CA SER A 249 2.29 11.16 3.81
C SER A 249 0.79 11.30 3.54
N LYS A 250 0.38 12.38 2.88
CA LYS A 250 -1.00 12.57 2.39
C LYS A 250 -1.28 11.81 1.10
N ILE A 251 -0.23 11.48 0.33
CA ILE A 251 -0.32 10.68 -0.90
C ILE A 251 0.29 9.29 -0.70
N ARG A 252 -0.51 8.28 -0.99
CA ARG A 252 -0.12 6.87 -1.07
C ARG A 252 0.12 6.46 -2.52
N PHE A 253 1.18 5.71 -2.73
CA PHE A 253 1.44 5.01 -3.99
C PHE A 253 1.42 3.51 -3.73
N GLY A 254 0.57 2.78 -4.45
CA GLY A 254 0.54 1.32 -4.44
C GLY A 254 1.78 0.68 -5.06
N GLU A 255 1.96 -0.62 -4.84
CA GLU A 255 2.92 -1.42 -5.60
C GLU A 255 2.27 -1.94 -6.87
N SER A 256 3.01 -1.88 -7.97
CA SER A 256 2.50 -2.24 -9.29
C SER A 256 3.19 -3.49 -9.81
N LYS A 257 2.42 -4.45 -10.33
CA LYS A 257 2.91 -5.67 -10.97
C LYS A 257 2.91 -5.50 -12.49
N LEU A 258 4.06 -5.68 -13.13
CA LEU A 258 4.20 -5.56 -14.57
C LEU A 258 3.86 -6.88 -15.26
N ILE A 259 2.76 -6.89 -16.01
CA ILE A 259 2.20 -8.07 -16.67
C ILE A 259 2.54 -8.06 -18.15
N GLY A 260 2.88 -9.24 -18.70
CA GLY A 260 3.18 -9.40 -20.13
C GLY A 260 4.52 -8.79 -20.59
N ALA A 261 5.37 -8.35 -19.65
CA ALA A 261 6.71 -7.88 -19.98
C ALA A 261 7.63 -9.04 -20.35
N LYS A 262 8.53 -8.80 -21.31
CA LYS A 262 9.51 -9.78 -21.77
C LYS A 262 10.84 -9.56 -21.07
N GLU A 263 11.36 -10.63 -20.46
CA GLU A 263 12.69 -10.63 -19.88
C GLU A 263 13.76 -10.48 -20.97
N LYS A 264 14.80 -9.69 -20.69
CA LYS A 264 15.99 -9.58 -21.52
C LYS A 264 17.24 -9.46 -20.65
N ILE A 265 18.27 -10.22 -20.99
CA ILE A 265 19.60 -10.09 -20.40
C ILE A 265 20.43 -9.21 -21.33
N LEU A 266 20.99 -8.14 -20.80
CA LEU A 266 21.87 -7.21 -21.50
C LEU A 266 23.28 -7.30 -20.94
N MET A 267 24.28 -7.17 -21.81
CA MET A 267 25.68 -7.05 -21.44
C MET A 267 26.11 -5.63 -21.77
N HIS A 268 26.67 -4.91 -20.81
CA HIS A 268 27.24 -3.58 -21.03
C HIS A 268 28.74 -3.63 -20.82
N ASN A 269 29.49 -3.09 -21.77
CA ASN A 269 30.93 -2.84 -21.60
C ASN A 269 31.10 -1.36 -21.25
N ALA A 270 31.84 -1.05 -20.19
CA ALA A 270 32.34 0.30 -20.00
C ALA A 270 33.47 0.57 -21.01
N ILE A 271 33.27 1.57 -21.88
CA ILE A 271 34.27 2.04 -22.83
C ILE A 271 34.97 3.24 -22.19
N ASP A 272 36.30 3.21 -22.10
CA ASP A 272 37.07 4.36 -21.65
C ASP A 272 37.05 5.45 -22.74
N ARG A 273 36.71 6.67 -22.32
CA ARG A 273 36.54 7.83 -23.20
C ARG A 273 37.87 8.45 -23.64
N PHE A 274 39.00 8.02 -23.06
CA PHE A 274 40.34 8.51 -23.41
C PHE A 274 41.04 7.66 -24.46
N ASP A 275 40.96 6.34 -24.40
CA ASP A 275 41.67 5.43 -25.30
C ASP A 275 40.77 4.64 -26.27
N GLY A 276 39.44 4.69 -26.08
CA GLY A 276 38.48 3.94 -26.89
C GLY A 276 38.54 2.42 -26.69
N GLY A 277 39.30 1.94 -25.71
CA GLY A 277 39.40 0.54 -25.34
C GLY A 277 38.22 0.11 -24.47
N THR A 278 37.91 -1.19 -24.48
CA THR A 278 37.03 -1.79 -23.47
C THR A 278 37.80 -1.92 -22.17
N ILE A 279 37.26 -1.41 -21.06
CA ILE A 279 37.81 -1.70 -19.74
C ILE A 279 37.47 -3.17 -19.44
N ASP A 280 38.44 -4.07 -19.56
CA ASP A 280 38.28 -5.54 -19.43
C ASP A 280 37.66 -5.99 -18.09
N THR A 281 37.62 -5.11 -17.08
CA THR A 281 37.09 -5.37 -15.74
C THR A 281 35.62 -4.95 -15.52
N ALA A 282 34.89 -4.49 -16.54
CA ALA A 282 33.56 -3.88 -16.38
C ALA A 282 32.48 -4.45 -17.33
N LEU A 283 32.47 -5.77 -17.50
CA LEU A 283 31.38 -6.48 -18.19
C LEU A 283 30.19 -6.63 -17.21
N PHE A 284 29.21 -5.74 -17.29
CA PHE A 284 28.03 -5.82 -16.42
C PHE A 284 26.89 -6.56 -17.11
N LYS A 285 26.43 -7.65 -16.48
CA LYS A 285 25.28 -8.43 -16.94
C LYS A 285 24.04 -7.95 -16.20
N GLU A 286 23.05 -7.46 -16.93
CA GLU A 286 21.82 -6.93 -16.37
C GLU A 286 20.60 -7.73 -16.85
N ARG A 287 19.76 -8.17 -15.91
CA ARG A 287 18.43 -8.71 -16.20
C ARG A 287 17.38 -7.61 -16.08
N THR A 288 16.77 -7.23 -17.20
CA THR A 288 15.73 -6.20 -17.30
C THR A 288 14.48 -6.76 -17.99
N TYR A 289 13.38 -6.00 -17.94
CA TYR A 289 12.11 -6.35 -18.56
C TYR A 289 11.67 -5.24 -19.51
N TYR A 290 11.18 -5.64 -20.69
CA TYR A 290 10.72 -4.75 -21.75
C TYR A 290 9.22 -4.87 -21.99
N GLY A 291 8.57 -3.72 -22.14
CA GLY A 291 7.14 -3.63 -22.43
C GLY A 291 6.26 -4.15 -21.29
N GLY A 292 5.06 -4.59 -21.64
CA GLY A 292 4.05 -5.01 -20.67
C GLY A 292 3.19 -3.84 -20.16
N THR A 293 2.18 -4.20 -19.38
CA THR A 293 1.23 -3.26 -18.79
C THR A 293 1.20 -3.43 -17.28
N THR A 294 0.80 -2.37 -16.59
CA THR A 294 0.73 -2.36 -15.13
C THR A 294 -0.38 -1.45 -14.66
N LYS A 295 -0.92 -1.73 -13.47
CA LYS A 295 -1.86 -0.84 -12.79
C LYS A 295 -1.15 -0.11 -11.65
N LEU A 296 -1.37 1.20 -11.55
CA LEU A 296 -0.91 2.02 -10.43
C LEU A 296 -2.10 2.65 -9.73
N THR A 297 -2.25 2.31 -8.47
CA THR A 297 -3.24 2.90 -7.57
C THR A 297 -2.59 4.00 -6.75
N ILE A 298 -3.11 5.22 -6.86
CA ILE A 298 -2.68 6.38 -6.07
C ILE A 298 -3.86 6.76 -5.17
N SER A 299 -3.60 6.89 -3.88
CA SER A 299 -4.64 7.28 -2.91
C SER A 299 -4.23 8.55 -2.19
N PHE A 300 -5.19 9.40 -1.85
CA PHE A 300 -4.93 10.66 -1.15
C PHE A 300 -6.02 10.96 -0.13
N GLN A 301 -5.65 11.67 0.93
CA GLN A 301 -6.60 12.13 1.93
C GLN A 301 -7.40 13.33 1.42
N THR A 302 -8.63 13.49 1.89
CA THR A 302 -9.50 14.59 1.46
C THR A 302 -9.03 15.99 1.88
N ASP A 303 -8.19 16.08 2.91
CA ASP A 303 -7.57 17.34 3.39
C ASP A 303 -6.36 17.80 2.54
N ILE A 304 -6.09 17.11 1.43
CA ILE A 304 -5.04 17.50 0.48
C ILE A 304 -5.34 18.85 -0.18
N SER A 305 -4.30 19.66 -0.41
CA SER A 305 -4.46 20.95 -1.06
C SER A 305 -4.79 20.80 -2.55
N ASP A 306 -5.59 21.73 -3.07
CA ASP A 306 -5.97 21.75 -4.49
C ASP A 306 -4.75 21.91 -5.39
N GLN A 307 -3.79 22.75 -4.97
CA GLN A 307 -2.51 22.93 -5.66
C GLN A 307 -1.71 21.62 -5.79
N LEU A 308 -1.72 20.77 -4.76
CA LEU A 308 -1.04 19.47 -4.82
C LEU A 308 -1.78 18.47 -5.73
N LEU A 309 -3.12 18.50 -5.75
CA LEU A 309 -3.90 17.69 -6.70
C LEU A 309 -3.64 18.12 -8.15
N GLU A 310 -3.56 19.43 -8.40
CA GLU A 310 -3.18 19.98 -9.71
C GLU A 310 -1.77 19.55 -10.13
N ALA A 311 -0.79 19.62 -9.23
CA ALA A 311 0.56 19.12 -9.53
C ALA A 311 0.62 17.60 -9.72
N LEU A 312 -0.22 16.84 -9.01
CA LEU A 312 -0.38 15.41 -9.25
C LEU A 312 -0.95 15.14 -10.64
N ALA A 313 -1.99 15.87 -11.06
CA ALA A 313 -2.56 15.78 -12.41
C ALA A 313 -1.51 16.09 -13.49
N ALA A 314 -0.77 17.19 -13.33
CA ALA A 314 0.33 17.55 -14.23
C ALA A 314 1.41 16.45 -14.27
N SER A 315 1.75 15.85 -13.13
CA SER A 315 2.71 14.75 -13.08
C SER A 315 2.23 13.47 -13.78
N ILE A 316 0.91 13.20 -13.79
CA ILE A 316 0.32 12.08 -14.55
C ILE A 316 0.39 12.38 -16.05
N VAL A 317 0.17 13.63 -16.47
CA VAL A 317 0.36 14.06 -17.86
C VAL A 317 1.83 13.92 -18.26
N ASP A 318 2.76 14.37 -17.42
CA ASP A 318 4.20 14.21 -17.64
C ASP A 318 4.62 12.74 -17.73
N LEU A 319 4.01 11.86 -16.93
CA LEU A 319 4.19 10.42 -17.04
C LEU A 319 3.74 9.93 -18.41
N ASN A 320 2.55 10.33 -18.89
CA ASN A 320 2.00 9.91 -20.18
C ASN A 320 2.89 10.29 -21.38
N TYR A 321 3.50 11.48 -21.34
CA TYR A 321 4.39 11.96 -22.39
C TYR A 321 5.87 11.59 -22.17
N GLY A 322 6.19 10.85 -21.11
CA GLY A 322 7.54 10.38 -20.81
C GLY A 322 8.49 11.43 -20.21
N PHE A 323 7.98 12.61 -19.81
CA PHE A 323 8.74 13.61 -19.07
C PHE A 323 9.02 13.16 -17.62
N LEU A 324 8.10 12.39 -17.03
CA LEU A 324 8.30 11.69 -15.77
C LEU A 324 8.71 10.23 -16.07
N SER A 325 9.93 9.88 -15.68
CA SER A 325 10.49 8.54 -15.84
C SER A 325 10.72 7.86 -14.49
N VAL A 326 10.55 6.54 -14.46
CA VAL A 326 10.45 5.74 -13.22
C VAL A 326 11.63 4.77 -13.09
N GLY A 327 12.24 4.73 -11.91
CA GLY A 327 13.38 3.87 -11.64
C GLY A 327 14.73 4.47 -12.06
N GLY A 328 15.70 3.59 -12.29
CA GLY A 328 17.08 3.92 -12.65
C GLY A 328 17.32 3.92 -14.16
N MET A 329 18.49 4.45 -14.56
CA MET A 329 18.92 4.52 -15.96
C MET A 329 17.93 5.26 -16.88
N THR A 330 17.26 6.27 -16.35
CA THR A 330 16.29 7.08 -17.12
C THR A 330 16.96 7.91 -18.22
N GLY A 331 18.23 8.28 -18.06
CA GLY A 331 19.02 8.99 -19.08
C GLY A 331 19.27 8.20 -20.37
N VAL A 332 19.08 6.87 -20.35
CA VAL A 332 19.14 6.02 -21.54
C VAL A 332 17.75 5.57 -22.01
N GLY A 333 16.69 6.28 -21.58
CA GLY A 333 15.32 6.06 -22.05
C GLY A 333 14.54 4.94 -21.33
N ARG A 334 14.92 4.59 -20.10
CA ARG A 334 14.20 3.58 -19.32
C ARG A 334 13.12 4.17 -18.43
N GLY A 335 12.12 3.36 -18.11
CA GLY A 335 11.04 3.70 -17.18
C GLY A 335 10.06 4.73 -17.74
N ILE A 336 9.91 4.79 -19.06
CA ILE A 336 8.94 5.63 -19.75
C ILE A 336 7.62 4.87 -19.82
N PHE A 337 6.52 5.50 -19.40
CA PHE A 337 5.19 4.90 -19.46
C PHE A 337 4.28 5.73 -20.36
N GLU A 338 3.22 5.10 -20.84
CA GLU A 338 2.06 5.74 -21.45
C GLU A 338 0.85 5.41 -20.57
N VAL A 339 -0.04 6.38 -20.37
CA VAL A 339 -1.30 6.19 -19.62
C VAL A 339 -2.38 5.76 -20.62
N GLU A 340 -2.84 4.51 -20.51
CA GLU A 340 -3.89 3.97 -21.35
C GLU A 340 -5.28 4.37 -20.83
N LEU A 341 -5.48 4.31 -19.50
CA LEU A 341 -6.74 4.63 -18.83
C LEU A 341 -6.50 5.31 -17.48
N VAL A 342 -7.41 6.19 -17.10
CA VAL A 342 -7.55 6.80 -15.77
C VAL A 342 -8.95 6.49 -15.25
N ASN A 343 -9.06 5.72 -14.15
CA ASN A 343 -10.34 5.20 -13.65
C ASN A 343 -11.20 4.60 -14.78
N GLU A 344 -10.60 3.70 -15.56
CA GLU A 344 -11.22 3.03 -16.72
C GLU A 344 -11.63 3.96 -17.88
N THR A 345 -11.35 5.25 -17.78
CA THR A 345 -11.66 6.27 -18.79
C THR A 345 -10.43 6.56 -19.64
N LYS A 346 -10.60 6.64 -20.96
CA LYS A 346 -9.52 7.04 -21.87
C LYS A 346 -9.24 8.54 -21.76
N LEU A 347 -7.96 8.89 -21.89
CA LEU A 347 -7.53 10.27 -21.98
C LEU A 347 -7.99 10.89 -23.30
N GLU A 348 -8.39 12.16 -23.24
CA GLU A 348 -8.78 12.93 -24.43
C GLU A 348 -7.63 13.01 -25.45
N THR A 349 -7.99 12.99 -26.74
CA THR A 349 -7.06 13.08 -27.86
C THR A 349 -7.32 14.34 -28.68
N ASP A 350 -6.27 14.91 -29.26
CA ASP A 350 -6.36 16.07 -30.16
C ASP A 350 -5.27 15.97 -31.24
N GLU A 351 -5.50 16.57 -32.41
CA GLU A 351 -4.49 16.60 -33.49
C GLU A 351 -3.24 17.40 -33.08
N LYS A 352 -3.41 18.43 -32.24
CA LYS A 352 -2.29 19.23 -31.72
C LYS A 352 -1.88 18.74 -30.35
N LEU A 353 -0.62 18.32 -30.23
CA LEU A 353 -0.06 17.76 -28.98
C LEU A 353 -0.24 18.69 -27.76
N GLU A 354 -0.02 19.99 -27.93
CA GLU A 354 -0.18 20.98 -26.85
C GLU A 354 -1.64 21.09 -26.38
N VAL A 355 -2.59 21.06 -27.32
CA VAL A 355 -4.02 21.10 -27.02
C VAL A 355 -4.45 19.79 -26.35
N GLN A 356 -3.91 18.66 -26.83
CA GLN A 356 -4.13 17.35 -26.23
C GLN A 356 -3.65 17.34 -24.77
N ALA A 357 -2.41 17.77 -24.51
CA ALA A 357 -1.86 17.82 -23.15
C ALA A 357 -2.71 18.70 -22.21
N ALA A 358 -3.17 19.87 -22.69
CA ALA A 358 -4.03 20.75 -21.90
C ALA A 358 -5.41 20.14 -21.61
N LYS A 359 -6.00 19.42 -22.58
CA LYS A 359 -7.26 18.69 -22.41
C LYS A 359 -7.12 17.56 -21.38
N GLN A 360 -6.08 16.74 -21.52
CA GLN A 360 -5.78 15.65 -20.61
C GLN A 360 -5.52 16.14 -19.18
N TYR A 361 -4.78 17.24 -19.03
CA TYR A 361 -4.59 17.89 -17.73
C TYR A 361 -5.92 18.28 -17.09
N LYS A 362 -6.78 19.00 -17.82
CA LYS A 362 -8.11 19.40 -17.32
C LYS A 362 -8.97 18.20 -16.94
N GLN A 363 -8.96 17.15 -17.77
CA GLN A 363 -9.71 15.92 -17.53
C GLN A 363 -9.25 15.23 -16.24
N ILE A 364 -7.94 15.04 -16.06
CA ILE A 364 -7.39 14.38 -14.86
C ILE A 364 -7.64 15.23 -13.61
N THR A 365 -7.45 16.55 -13.68
CA THR A 365 -7.77 17.45 -12.56
C THR A 365 -9.23 17.37 -12.17
N ALA A 366 -10.16 17.36 -13.15
CA ALA A 366 -11.59 17.20 -12.88
C ALA A 366 -11.90 15.86 -12.20
N ILE A 367 -11.27 14.75 -12.64
CA ILE A 367 -11.41 13.44 -11.98
C ILE A 367 -10.95 13.52 -10.52
N LEU A 368 -9.76 14.07 -10.25
CA LEU A 368 -9.21 14.19 -8.90
C LEU A 368 -10.08 15.06 -7.98
N MET A 369 -10.57 16.20 -8.49
CA MET A 369 -11.45 17.11 -7.74
C MET A 369 -12.81 16.47 -7.45
N ASN A 370 -13.39 15.75 -8.40
CA ASN A 370 -14.64 15.01 -8.20
C ASN A 370 -14.46 13.93 -7.13
N LEU A 371 -13.38 13.16 -7.19
CA LEU A 371 -13.05 12.15 -6.16
C LEU A 371 -12.94 12.79 -4.77
N LYS A 372 -12.25 13.94 -4.65
CA LYS A 372 -12.15 14.68 -3.39
C LYS A 372 -13.53 15.14 -2.90
N GLY A 373 -14.41 15.61 -3.79
CA GLY A 373 -15.76 16.05 -3.47
C GLY A 373 -16.70 14.92 -3.03
N GLU A 374 -16.65 13.77 -3.71
CA GLU A 374 -17.45 12.58 -3.37
C GLU A 374 -17.08 12.00 -2.00
N CYS A 375 -15.81 12.05 -1.61
CA CYS A 375 -15.37 11.63 -0.28
C CYS A 375 -15.74 12.63 0.85
N HIS A 376 -16.14 13.86 0.52
CA HIS A 376 -16.55 14.89 1.49
C HIS A 376 -18.05 14.90 1.77
N GLY A 377 -18.87 14.30 0.90
CA GLY A 377 -20.33 14.17 1.06
C GLY A 377 -20.73 12.83 1.64
#